data_AF-A0A7C0WI23-F1
#
_entry.id   AF-A0A7C0WI23-F1
#
_cell.length_a   1.000
_cell.length_b   1.000
_cell.length_c   1.000
_cell.angle_alpha   90.00
_cell.angle_beta   90.00
_cell.angle_gamma   90.00
#
_symmetry.space_group_name_H-M   'P 1'
#
loop_
_entity.id
_entity.type
_entity.pdbx_description
1 polymer ?
#
loop_
_entity_poly.entity_id
_entity_poly.type
_entity_poly.pdbx_seq_one_letter_code
_entity_poly.pdbx_strand_id
1 'polypeptide(L)'
;MNENALFTSKSTIKSLWQEYRIYRDHVEFGTHFGVISIPFDKIECIEVQESDVKGLLKGDLKLKGFKPAFKLDWANFQEHVVLDKNEGFCKRFLFTPQNPNEFKEVLEKILKEYRENG
;
A
#
# COMPACT_ATOMS: atom_id res chain seq x y z
N MET A 1 18.77 -4.20 -9.04
CA MET A 1 17.54 -3.40 -9.28
C MET A 1 16.81 -4.09 -10.42
N ASN A 2 15.57 -4.52 -10.22
CA ASN A 2 14.82 -5.23 -11.26
C ASN A 2 14.36 -4.23 -12.32
N GLU A 3 14.79 -4.43 -13.56
CA GLU A 3 14.59 -3.50 -14.70
C GLU A 3 13.14 -3.49 -15.24
N ASN A 4 12.20 -4.15 -14.56
CA ASN A 4 10.83 -4.38 -15.04
C ASN A 4 9.73 -3.81 -14.13
N ALA A 5 10.06 -2.93 -13.18
CA ALA A 5 9.03 -2.24 -12.40
C ALA A 5 8.25 -1.29 -13.32
N LEU A 6 6.93 -1.44 -13.37
CA LEU A 6 6.05 -0.58 -14.16
C LEU A 6 5.85 0.79 -13.50
N PHE A 7 5.98 0.83 -12.17
CA PHE A 7 5.91 2.06 -11.40
C PHE A 7 6.77 1.94 -10.14
N THR A 8 7.38 3.05 -9.73
CA THR A 8 8.17 3.14 -8.50
C THR A 8 7.82 4.41 -7.74
N SER A 9 7.31 4.25 -6.53
CA SER A 9 7.23 5.32 -5.54
C SER A 9 8.61 5.47 -4.89
N LYS A 10 9.26 6.62 -5.14
CA LYS A 10 10.59 6.91 -4.59
C LYS A 10 10.58 7.01 -3.07
N SER A 11 11.72 6.71 -2.47
CA SER A 11 11.94 6.82 -1.04
C SER A 11 11.75 8.26 -0.55
N THR A 12 10.97 8.45 0.51
CA THR A 12 10.78 9.74 1.17
C THR A 12 11.00 9.60 2.68
N ILE A 13 11.13 10.70 3.40
CA ILE A 13 11.16 10.68 4.88
C ILE A 13 9.86 10.06 5.44
N LYS A 14 8.71 10.30 4.77
CA LYS A 14 7.40 9.76 5.18
C LYS A 14 7.33 8.24 5.05
N SER A 15 7.95 7.69 4.01
CA SER A 15 8.09 6.24 3.82
C SER A 15 9.25 5.65 4.62
N LEU A 16 9.85 6.39 5.56
CA LEU A 16 11.06 5.97 6.27
C LEU A 16 12.16 5.52 5.32
N TRP A 17 12.38 6.23 4.21
CA TRP A 17 13.34 5.87 3.16
C TRP A 17 13.07 4.53 2.45
N GLN A 18 11.87 3.97 2.58
CA GLN A 18 11.45 2.76 1.88
C GLN A 18 10.96 3.09 0.47
N GLU A 19 11.16 2.15 -0.46
CA GLU A 19 10.70 2.24 -1.84
C GLU A 19 9.59 1.22 -2.10
N TYR A 20 8.56 1.64 -2.84
CA TYR A 20 7.43 0.78 -3.18
C TYR A 20 7.32 0.67 -4.70
N ARG A 21 7.21 -0.56 -5.21
CA ARG A 21 7.29 -0.85 -6.64
C ARG A 21 6.11 -1.68 -7.08
N ILE A 22 5.57 -1.37 -8.26
CA ILE A 22 4.48 -2.12 -8.87
C ILE A 22 5.05 -2.83 -10.10
N TYR A 23 4.84 -4.14 -10.17
CA TYR A 23 5.19 -4.98 -11.31
C TYR A 23 3.91 -5.45 -12.00
N ARG A 24 4.05 -6.31 -13.02
CA ARG A 24 2.92 -6.78 -13.82
C ARG A 24 1.97 -7.72 -13.05
N ASP A 25 2.49 -8.43 -12.05
CA ASP A 25 1.80 -9.53 -11.35
C ASP A 25 1.86 -9.40 -9.82
N HIS A 26 2.64 -8.45 -9.29
CA HIS A 26 2.80 -8.25 -7.85
C HIS A 26 3.22 -6.82 -7.50
N VAL A 27 3.08 -6.47 -6.23
CA VAL A 27 3.62 -5.24 -5.64
C VAL A 27 4.72 -5.60 -4.64
N GLU A 28 5.83 -4.87 -4.67
CA GLU A 28 6.94 -5.03 -3.72
C GLU A 28 7.07 -3.82 -2.80
N PHE A 29 7.34 -4.11 -1.53
CA PHE A 29 7.73 -3.14 -0.52
C PHE A 29 9.19 -3.39 -0.13
N GLY A 30 10.08 -2.50 -0.56
CA GLY A 30 11.47 -2.48 -0.14
C GLY A 30 11.57 -1.86 1.25
N THR A 31 11.56 -2.71 2.28
CA THR A 31 11.69 -2.28 3.68
C THR A 31 13.14 -2.40 4.15
N HIS A 32 13.48 -1.79 5.30
CA HIS A 32 14.80 -1.96 5.94
C HIS A 32 15.10 -3.41 6.36
N PHE A 33 14.07 -4.26 6.47
CA PHE A 33 14.20 -5.66 6.87
C PHE A 33 14.13 -6.63 5.68
N GLY A 34 14.16 -6.12 4.45
CA GLY A 34 14.06 -6.90 3.23
C GLY A 34 12.85 -6.54 2.38
N VAL A 35 12.60 -7.34 1.34
CA VAL A 35 11.51 -7.11 0.38
C VAL A 35 10.29 -7.93 0.76
N ILE A 36 9.15 -7.27 0.90
CA ILE A 36 7.85 -7.93 1.00
C ILE A 36 7.21 -7.89 -0.38
N SER A 37 6.91 -9.05 -0.96
CA SER A 37 6.20 -9.16 -2.24
C SER A 37 4.77 -9.65 -2.01
N ILE A 38 3.79 -8.94 -2.56
CA ILE A 38 2.37 -9.30 -2.52
C ILE A 38 1.89 -9.55 -3.95
N PRO A 39 1.61 -10.82 -4.31
CA PRO A 39 0.99 -11.18 -5.58
C PRO A 39 -0.41 -10.57 -5.75
N PHE A 40 -0.77 -10.23 -6.99
CA PHE A 40 -2.04 -9.56 -7.31
C PHE A 40 -3.28 -10.41 -7.07
N ASP A 41 -3.18 -11.74 -7.18
CA ASP A 41 -4.27 -12.67 -6.85
C ASP A 41 -4.63 -12.64 -5.34
N LYS A 42 -3.73 -12.12 -4.52
CA LYS A 42 -3.95 -11.93 -3.08
C LYS A 42 -4.56 -10.58 -2.75
N ILE A 43 -4.53 -9.60 -3.64
CA ILE A 43 -5.03 -8.24 -3.38
C ILE A 43 -6.55 -8.23 -3.50
N GLU A 44 -7.22 -7.95 -2.37
CA GLU A 44 -8.66 -7.83 -2.27
C GLU A 44 -9.11 -6.39 -2.57
N CYS A 45 -8.52 -5.41 -1.90
CA CYS A 45 -8.91 -4.00 -1.99
C CYS A 45 -7.71 -3.08 -1.77
N ILE A 46 -7.75 -1.90 -2.40
CA ILE A 46 -6.80 -0.81 -2.18
C ILE A 46 -7.58 0.49 -1.96
N GLU A 47 -7.26 1.19 -0.90
CA GLU A 47 -7.88 2.47 -0.54
C GLU A 47 -6.82 3.50 -0.17
N VAL A 48 -7.14 4.78 -0.37
CA VAL A 48 -6.38 5.88 0.23
C VAL A 48 -7.16 6.37 1.45
N GLN A 49 -6.47 6.52 2.57
CA GLN A 49 -7.04 7.02 3.81
C GLN A 49 -6.30 8.27 4.27
N GLU A 50 -7.05 9.24 4.80
CA GLU A 50 -6.47 10.38 5.50
C GLU A 50 -5.72 9.92 6.76
N SER A 51 -4.93 10.82 7.35
CA SER A 51 -4.24 10.55 8.62
C SER A 51 -5.22 10.15 9.72
N ASP A 52 -4.98 8.99 10.33
CA ASP A 52 -5.71 8.48 11.50
C ASP A 52 -5.72 9.49 12.66
N VAL A 53 -4.61 10.22 12.86
CA VAL A 53 -4.51 11.26 13.90
C VAL A 53 -5.42 12.44 13.60
N LYS A 54 -5.52 12.87 12.34
CA LYS A 54 -6.48 13.90 11.94
C LYS A 54 -7.93 13.40 12.10
N GLY A 55 -8.19 12.14 11.77
CA GLY A 55 -9.48 11.50 11.99
C GLY A 55 -9.88 11.48 13.47
N LEU A 56 -8.93 11.15 14.36
CA LEU A 56 -9.12 11.19 15.80
C LEU A 56 -9.51 12.58 16.29
N LEU A 57 -8.75 13.61 15.87
CA LEU A 57 -8.97 14.99 16.29
C LEU A 57 -10.30 15.55 15.79
N LYS A 58 -10.81 15.07 14.66
CA LYS A 58 -12.11 15.45 14.09
C LYS A 58 -13.29 14.65 14.68
N GLY A 59 -13.04 13.66 15.54
CA GLY A 59 -14.07 12.76 16.07
C GLY A 59 -14.56 11.69 15.07
N ASP A 60 -13.94 11.61 13.88
CA ASP A 60 -14.27 10.69 12.80
C ASP A 60 -13.33 9.48 12.77
N LEU A 61 -12.94 8.98 13.95
CA LEU A 61 -12.07 7.80 14.01
C LEU A 61 -12.82 6.61 13.40
N LYS A 62 -12.34 6.11 12.25
CA LYS A 62 -12.88 4.93 11.58
C LYS A 62 -12.51 3.65 12.36
N LEU A 63 -13.11 3.48 13.55
CA LEU A 63 -12.95 2.31 14.42
C LEU A 63 -13.77 1.10 13.97
N LYS A 64 -14.70 1.30 13.03
CA LYS A 64 -15.58 0.24 12.54
C LYS A 64 -14.81 -0.67 11.58
N GLY A 65 -14.56 -1.90 12.00
CA GLY A 65 -13.83 -2.90 11.19
C GLY A 65 -12.31 -2.90 11.38
N PHE A 66 -11.84 -2.69 12.62
CA PHE A 66 -10.42 -2.78 12.98
C PHE A 66 -9.85 -4.17 12.61
N LYS A 67 -9.18 -4.26 11.46
CA LYS A 67 -8.38 -5.42 11.06
C LYS A 67 -6.95 -5.20 11.54
N PRO A 68 -6.27 -6.21 12.13
CA PRO A 68 -4.84 -6.13 12.41
C PRO A 68 -4.06 -5.71 11.16
N ALA A 69 -3.30 -4.64 11.27
CA ALA A 69 -2.65 -3.96 10.17
C ALA A 69 -1.14 -3.90 10.39
N PHE A 70 -0.38 -4.25 9.36
CA PHE A 70 1.06 -4.07 9.33
C PHE A 70 1.39 -2.70 8.73
N LYS A 71 1.94 -1.81 9.55
CA LYS A 71 2.33 -0.45 9.16
C LYS A 71 3.79 -0.49 8.74
N LEU A 72 4.06 -0.21 7.47
CA LEU A 72 5.41 -0.20 6.93
C LEU A 72 6.14 1.10 7.30
N ASP A 73 5.39 2.19 7.51
CA ASP A 73 5.93 3.51 7.80
C ASP A 73 4.96 4.35 8.67
N TRP A 74 5.10 5.68 8.61
CA TRP A 74 4.34 6.65 9.40
C TRP A 74 2.88 6.86 8.96
N ALA A 75 2.26 5.85 8.35
CA ALA A 75 0.88 5.88 7.84
C ALA A 75 -0.15 6.57 8.77
N ASN A 76 -0.06 6.40 10.09
CA ASN A 76 -1.01 7.03 11.04
C ASN A 76 -1.03 8.57 10.96
N PHE A 77 0.10 9.17 10.58
CA PHE A 77 0.31 10.62 10.63
C PHE A 77 0.16 11.28 9.26
N GLN A 78 -0.03 10.50 8.19
CA GLN A 78 -0.06 10.98 6.81
C GLN A 78 -1.25 10.38 6.06
N GLU A 79 -1.62 11.00 4.95
CA GLU A 79 -2.43 10.30 3.95
C GLU A 79 -1.63 9.10 3.44
N HIS A 80 -2.26 7.93 3.39
CA HIS A 80 -1.56 6.67 3.14
C HIS A 80 -2.44 5.71 2.36
N VAL A 81 -1.82 4.67 1.81
CA VAL A 81 -2.49 3.57 1.12
C VAL A 81 -2.74 2.44 2.11
N VAL A 82 -3.95 1.90 2.07
CA VAL A 82 -4.36 0.66 2.72
C VAL A 82 -4.51 -0.41 1.65
N LEU A 83 -3.75 -1.49 1.76
CA LEU A 83 -3.86 -2.67 0.91
C LEU A 83 -4.35 -3.86 1.74
N ASP A 84 -5.53 -4.36 1.40
CA ASP A 84 -6.12 -5.55 2.01
C ASP A 84 -5.84 -6.79 1.15
N LYS A 85 -5.50 -7.89 1.81
CA LYS A 85 -5.33 -9.22 1.22
C LYS A 85 -6.46 -10.16 1.62
N ASN A 86 -6.83 -11.04 0.70
CA ASN A 86 -7.85 -12.08 0.94
C ASN A 86 -7.37 -13.17 1.94
N GLU A 87 -6.08 -13.50 1.95
CA GLU A 87 -5.49 -14.57 2.77
C GLU A 87 -4.17 -14.20 3.48
N GLY A 88 -3.72 -15.10 4.35
CA GLY A 88 -2.47 -14.97 5.13
C GLY A 88 -2.67 -14.40 6.53
N PHE A 89 -1.60 -14.44 7.34
CA PHE A 89 -1.58 -13.97 8.73
C PHE A 89 -1.68 -12.44 8.82
N CYS A 90 -1.00 -11.72 7.93
CA CYS A 90 -1.13 -10.27 7.80
C CYS A 90 -1.99 -9.98 6.57
N LYS A 91 -3.22 -9.53 6.82
CA LYS A 91 -4.21 -9.25 5.77
C LYS A 91 -4.30 -7.78 5.39
N ARG A 92 -3.62 -6.87 6.10
CA ARG A 92 -3.72 -5.44 5.86
C ARG A 92 -2.36 -4.79 5.97
N PHE A 93 -1.98 -4.02 4.95
CA PHE A 93 -0.74 -3.27 4.86
C PHE A 93 -1.04 -1.78 4.74
N LEU A 94 -0.40 -0.98 5.58
CA LEU A 94 -0.51 0.48 5.59
C LEU A 94 0.86 1.07 5.24
N PHE A 95 0.91 1.92 4.22
CA PHE A 95 2.15 2.51 3.75
C PHE A 95 1.91 3.86 3.05
N THR A 96 2.93 4.71 3.07
CA THR A 96 2.88 6.10 2.64
C THR A 96 3.76 6.28 1.40
N PRO A 97 3.28 5.94 0.18
CA PRO A 97 4.04 6.22 -1.02
C PRO A 97 4.19 7.73 -1.22
N GLN A 98 5.05 8.14 -2.16
CA GLN A 98 5.30 9.54 -2.47
C GLN A 98 4.00 10.31 -2.79
N ASN A 99 3.09 9.66 -3.51
CA ASN A 99 1.74 10.13 -3.80
C ASN A 99 0.74 8.98 -3.64
N PRO A 100 -0.05 8.94 -2.56
CA PRO A 100 -1.02 7.87 -2.28
C PRO A 100 -2.05 7.66 -3.39
N ASN A 101 -2.60 8.75 -3.94
CA ASN A 101 -3.65 8.66 -4.97
C ASN A 101 -3.08 8.14 -6.29
N GLU A 102 -1.94 8.67 -6.74
CA GLU A 102 -1.28 8.19 -7.96
C GLU A 102 -0.86 6.71 -7.82
N PHE A 103 -0.32 6.32 -6.66
CA PHE A 103 0.04 4.92 -6.41
C PHE A 103 -1.19 4.01 -6.55
N LYS A 104 -2.32 4.41 -5.93
CA LYS A 104 -3.58 3.66 -6.03
C LYS A 104 -4.06 3.56 -7.47
N GLU A 105 -4.13 4.68 -8.19
CA GLU A 105 -4.62 4.72 -9.58
C GLU A 105 -3.80 3.81 -10.50
N VAL A 106 -2.47 3.88 -10.38
CA VAL A 106 -1.56 3.03 -11.17
C VAL A 106 -1.73 1.57 -10.80
N LEU A 107 -1.80 1.24 -9.51
CA LEU A 107 -1.97 -0.14 -9.07
C LEU A 107 -3.32 -0.72 -9.50
N GLU A 108 -4.42 0.04 -9.38
CA GLU A 108 -5.75 -0.37 -9.84
C GLU A 108 -5.79 -0.62 -11.35
N LYS A 109 -5.14 0.25 -12.13
CA LYS A 109 -5.03 0.08 -13.58
C LYS A 109 -4.32 -1.22 -13.94
N ILE A 110 -3.14 -1.46 -13.37
CA ILE A 110 -2.33 -2.65 -13.68
C ILE A 110 -3.03 -3.92 -13.15
N LEU A 111 -3.67 -3.86 -11.98
CA LEU A 111 -4.47 -4.97 -11.44
C LEU A 111 -5.63 -5.34 -12.36
N LYS A 112 -6.31 -4.35 -12.94
CA LYS A 112 -7.38 -4.58 -13.91
C LYS A 112 -6.83 -5.27 -15.16
N GLU A 113 -5.73 -4.77 -15.73
CA GLU A 113 -5.07 -5.39 -16.88
C GLU A 113 -4.63 -6.83 -16.58
N TYR A 114 -4.09 -7.10 -15.39
CA TYR A 114 -3.72 -8.45 -14.96
C TYR A 114 -4.93 -9.40 -14.92
N ARG A 115 -6.06 -8.95 -14.37
CA ARG A 115 -7.30 -9.75 -14.27
C ARG A 115 -7.99 -9.98 -15.60
N GLU A 116 -7.80 -9.10 -16.58
CA GLU A 116 -8.36 -9.24 -17.94
C GLU A 116 -7.52 -10.15 -18.85
N ASN A 117 -6.21 -10.30 -18.54
CA ASN A 117 -5.25 -11.07 -19.35
C ASN A 117 -4.88 -12.46 -18.75
N GLY A 118 -5.36 -12.77 -17.54
CA GLY A 118 -5.13 -14.05 -16.86
C GLY A 118 -6.31 -15.00 -16.98
#